data_AF-A0A163BCV0-F1
#
_entry.id   AF-A0A163BCV0-F1
#
_cell.length_a   1.000
_cell.length_b   1.000
_cell.length_c   1.000
_cell.angle_alpha   90.00
_cell.angle_beta   90.00
_cell.angle_gamma   90.00
#
_symmetry.space_group_name_H-M   'P 1'
#
loop_
_entity.id
_entity.type
_entity.pdbx_description
1 polymer ?
#
loop_
_entity_poly.entity_id
_entity_poly.type
_entity_poly.pdbx_seq_one_letter_code
_entity_poly.pdbx_strand_id
1 'polypeptide(L)'
;MLFITSCKTVLAPEYDKAIVESVSVTSQKTMSFVASVSNGVTQETFKNREPIYNYLIGAFDALKLQARARPVPRNVATKQINKLLKIKGHTTVKDEYYPSAFAFQKIAETLTKMKDTDRSKGIKPFAVEAFKGQIEIFLDQAITYESFLKR
;
A
#
# COMPACT_ATOMS: atom_id res chain seq x y z
N MET A 1 46.07 19.44 7.76
CA MET A 1 45.37 18.20 7.32
C MET A 1 43.88 18.44 7.55
N LEU A 2 43.18 18.93 6.53
CA LEU A 2 41.78 19.35 6.60
C LEU A 2 40.91 18.15 6.20
N PHE A 3 40.30 17.48 7.18
CA PHE A 3 39.37 16.38 6.92
C PHE A 3 38.07 16.94 6.35
N ILE A 4 37.88 16.82 5.04
CA ILE A 4 36.62 17.09 4.38
C ILE A 4 35.71 15.88 4.63
N THR A 5 34.94 15.90 5.72
CA THR A 5 33.87 14.93 5.94
C THR A 5 32.77 15.20 4.91
N SER A 6 32.79 14.50 3.78
CA SER A 6 31.66 14.50 2.84
C SER A 6 30.45 13.89 3.53
N CYS A 7 29.54 14.75 3.99
CA CYS A 7 28.23 14.34 4.45
C CYS A 7 27.48 13.76 3.24
N LYS A 8 27.39 12.43 3.14
CA LYS A 8 26.60 11.76 2.10
C LYS A 8 25.15 12.18 2.28
N THR A 9 24.68 13.11 1.46
CA THR A 9 23.27 13.47 1.41
C THR A 9 22.51 12.29 0.80
N VAL A 10 21.79 11.55 1.64
CA VAL A 10 20.90 10.48 1.19
C VAL A 10 19.71 11.14 0.48
N LEU A 11 19.72 11.09 -0.85
CA LEU A 11 18.78 11.79 -1.72
C LEU A 11 17.40 11.11 -1.76
N ALA A 12 17.37 9.79 -1.55
CA ALA A 12 16.20 8.90 -1.55
C ALA A 12 16.40 7.81 -0.46
N PRO A 13 15.36 7.25 0.19
CA PRO A 13 15.55 6.04 1.00
C PRO A 13 16.14 4.92 0.14
N GLU A 14 16.91 4.01 0.75
CA GLU A 14 17.46 2.86 0.03
C GLU A 14 16.34 2.00 -0.57
N TYR A 15 16.57 1.55 -1.81
CA TYR A 15 15.72 0.55 -2.46
C TYR A 15 15.77 -0.74 -1.66
N ASP A 16 14.59 -1.23 -1.28
CA ASP A 16 14.45 -2.53 -0.65
C ASP A 16 13.76 -3.48 -1.62
N LYS A 17 14.55 -4.39 -2.20
CA LYS A 17 14.06 -5.41 -3.13
C LYS A 17 12.99 -6.30 -2.49
N ALA A 18 13.11 -6.58 -1.19
CA ALA A 18 12.15 -7.42 -0.48
C ALA A 18 10.80 -6.71 -0.32
N ILE A 19 10.78 -5.39 -0.12
CA ILE A 19 9.52 -4.61 -0.12
C ILE A 19 8.86 -4.69 -1.49
N VAL A 20 9.60 -4.48 -2.58
CA VAL A 20 9.00 -4.47 -3.93
C VAL A 20 8.45 -5.83 -4.34
N GLU A 21 9.19 -6.90 -4.07
CA GLU A 21 8.70 -8.27 -4.31
C GLU A 21 7.48 -8.58 -3.44
N SER A 22 7.52 -8.22 -2.16
CA SER A 22 6.41 -8.43 -1.23
C SER A 22 5.16 -7.65 -1.64
N VAL A 23 5.31 -6.41 -2.11
CA VAL A 23 4.20 -5.60 -2.64
C VAL A 23 3.61 -6.26 -3.87
N SER A 24 4.43 -6.72 -4.82
CA SER A 24 3.96 -7.38 -6.04
C SER A 24 3.14 -8.63 -5.73
N VAL A 25 3.68 -9.53 -4.89
CA VAL A 25 3.00 -10.76 -4.47
C VAL A 25 1.73 -10.46 -3.69
N THR A 26 1.77 -9.52 -2.74
CA THR A 26 0.60 -9.17 -1.93
C THR A 26 -0.49 -8.55 -2.80
N SER A 27 -0.14 -7.66 -3.73
CA SER A 27 -1.07 -7.05 -4.69
C SER A 27 -1.78 -8.10 -5.54
N GLN A 28 -1.04 -9.07 -6.08
CA GLN A 28 -1.62 -10.16 -6.87
C GLN A 28 -2.62 -10.98 -6.04
N LYS A 29 -2.26 -11.34 -4.80
CA LYS A 29 -3.14 -12.09 -3.89
C LYS A 29 -4.39 -11.29 -3.55
N THR A 30 -4.26 -9.99 -3.27
CA THR A 30 -5.39 -9.10 -3.01
C THR A 30 -6.34 -9.03 -4.20
N MET A 31 -5.82 -8.81 -5.42
CA MET A 31 -6.66 -8.73 -6.61
C MET A 31 -7.35 -10.06 -6.92
N SER A 32 -6.65 -11.19 -6.71
CA SER A 32 -7.23 -12.52 -6.85
C SER A 32 -8.37 -12.75 -5.85
N PHE A 33 -8.17 -12.33 -4.60
CA PHE A 33 -9.21 -12.42 -3.57
C PHE A 33 -10.42 -11.55 -3.91
N VAL A 34 -10.21 -10.30 -4.28
CA VAL A 34 -11.29 -9.38 -4.68
C VAL A 34 -12.06 -9.93 -5.90
N ALA A 35 -11.36 -10.50 -6.88
CA ALA A 35 -12.00 -11.16 -8.02
C ALA A 35 -12.85 -12.37 -7.60
N SER A 36 -12.38 -13.17 -6.63
CA SER A 36 -13.11 -14.34 -6.13
C SER A 36 -14.44 -14.01 -5.45
N VAL A 37 -14.60 -12.78 -4.97
CA VAL A 37 -15.81 -12.29 -4.30
C VAL A 37 -16.60 -11.29 -5.15
N SER A 38 -16.22 -11.08 -6.42
CA SER A 38 -16.76 -10.04 -7.32
C SER A 38 -18.29 -10.08 -7.49
N ASN A 39 -18.87 -11.28 -7.55
CA ASN A 39 -20.32 -11.50 -7.61
C ASN A 39 -21.04 -11.30 -6.28
N GLY A 40 -20.34 -10.77 -5.27
CA GLY A 40 -20.83 -10.66 -3.92
C GLY A 40 -20.74 -11.97 -3.14
N VAL A 41 -20.92 -11.85 -1.83
CA VAL A 41 -20.87 -12.96 -0.88
C VAL A 41 -21.88 -12.74 0.23
N THR A 42 -22.24 -13.81 0.91
CA THR A 42 -23.16 -13.77 2.05
C THR A 42 -22.42 -14.02 3.36
N GLN A 43 -23.01 -13.59 4.47
CA GLN A 43 -22.40 -13.68 5.80
C GLN A 43 -22.16 -15.15 6.22
N GLU A 44 -23.02 -16.08 5.80
CA GLU A 44 -22.97 -17.49 6.18
C GLU A 44 -21.66 -18.15 5.71
N THR A 45 -21.08 -17.65 4.63
CA THR A 45 -19.84 -18.16 4.06
C THR A 45 -18.60 -17.39 4.54
N PHE A 46 -18.75 -16.41 5.44
CA PHE A 46 -17.66 -15.55 5.92
C PHE A 46 -16.49 -16.34 6.49
N LYS A 47 -16.77 -17.43 7.21
CA LYS A 47 -15.73 -18.27 7.84
C LYS A 47 -14.71 -18.83 6.84
N ASN A 48 -15.09 -19.01 5.58
CA ASN A 48 -14.18 -19.46 4.53
C ASN A 48 -13.20 -18.37 4.09
N ARG A 49 -13.56 -17.09 4.27
CA ARG A 49 -12.78 -15.92 3.83
C ARG A 49 -12.04 -15.23 4.98
N GLU A 50 -12.47 -15.44 6.22
CA GLU A 50 -11.85 -14.84 7.41
C GLU A 50 -10.31 -15.03 7.46
N PRO A 51 -9.75 -16.24 7.19
CA PRO A 51 -8.30 -16.42 7.15
C PRO A 51 -7.62 -15.60 6.05
N ILE A 52 -8.28 -15.45 4.89
CA ILE A 52 -7.74 -14.69 3.75
C ILE A 52 -7.68 -13.20 4.09
N TYR A 53 -8.74 -12.63 4.69
CA TYR A 53 -8.71 -11.25 5.18
C TYR A 53 -7.58 -11.05 6.20
N ASN A 54 -7.47 -11.92 7.20
CA ASN A 54 -6.45 -11.80 8.23
C ASN A 54 -5.03 -11.79 7.65
N TYR A 55 -4.78 -12.69 6.69
CA TYR A 55 -3.51 -12.74 5.97
C TYR A 55 -3.24 -11.44 5.20
N LEU A 56 -4.20 -10.97 4.40
CA LEU A 56 -4.00 -9.77 3.57
C LEU A 56 -3.82 -8.51 4.42
N ILE A 57 -4.61 -8.35 5.48
CA ILE A 57 -4.48 -7.22 6.43
C ILE A 57 -3.09 -7.24 7.07
N GLY A 58 -2.67 -8.39 7.61
CA GLY A 58 -1.35 -8.56 8.21
C GLY A 58 -0.20 -8.32 7.24
N ALA A 59 -0.33 -8.75 5.98
CA ALA A 59 0.67 -8.51 4.94
C ALA A 59 0.87 -7.01 4.66
N PHE A 60 -0.21 -6.24 4.55
CA PHE A 60 -0.10 -4.78 4.35
C PHE A 60 0.37 -4.05 5.61
N ASP A 61 0.02 -4.52 6.81
CA ASP A 61 0.57 -3.98 8.04
C ASP A 61 2.08 -4.23 8.16
N ALA A 62 2.56 -5.41 7.74
CA ALA A 62 3.99 -5.71 7.68
C ALA A 62 4.70 -4.80 6.65
N LEU A 63 4.15 -4.65 5.45
CA LEU A 63 4.67 -3.74 4.43
C LEU A 63 4.74 -2.28 4.92
N LYS A 64 3.73 -1.83 5.65
CA LYS A 64 3.73 -0.51 6.30
C LYS A 64 4.88 -0.37 7.29
N LEU A 65 5.11 -1.36 8.15
CA LEU A 65 6.20 -1.34 9.13
C LEU A 65 7.56 -1.30 8.44
N GLN A 66 7.78 -2.16 7.44
CA GLN A 66 9.00 -2.19 6.64
C GLN A 66 9.24 -0.85 5.93
N ALA A 67 8.20 -0.28 5.31
CA ALA A 67 8.30 0.98 4.63
C ALA A 67 8.65 2.15 5.56
N ARG A 68 8.12 2.15 6.80
CA ARG A 68 8.43 3.16 7.83
C ARG A 68 9.82 3.02 8.45
N ALA A 69 10.37 1.81 8.48
CA ALA A 69 11.68 1.52 9.06
C ALA A 69 12.84 2.13 8.25
N ARG A 70 12.59 2.56 7.01
CA ARG A 70 13.58 3.27 6.20
C ARG A 70 13.91 4.64 6.82
N PRO A 71 14.96 5.35 6.37
CA PRO A 71 15.20 6.78 6.69
C PRO A 71 14.47 7.72 5.70
N VAL A 72 13.81 8.79 6.17
CA VAL A 72 13.14 9.76 5.29
C VAL A 72 14.19 10.76 4.82
N PRO A 73 14.50 10.86 3.51
CA PRO A 73 15.42 11.88 3.02
C PRO A 73 14.76 13.26 3.12
N ARG A 74 15.48 14.23 3.67
CA ARG A 74 15.00 15.61 3.73
C ARG A 74 14.99 16.23 2.33
N ASN A 75 13.80 16.56 1.84
CA ASN A 75 13.47 17.65 0.90
C ASN A 75 13.55 17.52 -0.64
N VAL A 76 14.25 16.57 -1.27
CA VAL A 76 14.36 16.57 -2.76
C VAL A 76 13.52 15.46 -3.44
N ALA A 77 13.63 14.20 -3.01
CA ALA A 77 12.87 13.09 -3.60
C ALA A 77 11.36 13.23 -3.39
N THR A 78 10.92 13.66 -2.20
CA THR A 78 9.50 13.82 -1.86
C THR A 78 8.80 14.83 -2.78
N LYS A 79 9.49 15.90 -3.19
CA LYS A 79 8.95 16.89 -4.14
C LYS A 79 8.74 16.32 -5.55
N GLN A 80 9.67 15.51 -6.06
CA GLN A 80 9.52 14.87 -7.37
C GLN A 80 8.39 13.83 -7.37
N ILE A 81 8.27 13.08 -6.28
CA ILE A 81 7.22 12.08 -6.08
C ILE A 81 5.84 12.74 -5.99
N ASN A 82 5.72 13.81 -5.19
CA ASN A 82 4.47 14.58 -5.12
C ASN A 82 4.07 15.18 -6.47
N LYS A 83 5.04 15.55 -7.33
CA LYS A 83 4.76 15.97 -8.71
C LYS A 83 4.19 14.83 -9.55
N LEU A 84 4.77 13.63 -9.48
CA LEU A 84 4.29 12.45 -10.21
C LEU A 84 2.89 12.02 -9.74
N LEU A 85 2.66 11.99 -8.42
CA LEU A 85 1.36 11.67 -7.84
C LEU A 85 0.28 12.67 -8.28
N LYS A 86 0.60 13.97 -8.31
CA LYS A 86 -0.31 15.01 -8.78
C LYS A 86 -0.67 14.88 -10.26
N ILE A 87 0.29 14.51 -11.12
CA ILE A 87 0.03 14.22 -12.54
C ILE A 87 -0.93 13.05 -12.70
N LYS A 88 -0.84 12.04 -11.83
CA LYS A 88 -1.74 10.88 -11.79
C LYS A 88 -3.09 11.15 -11.09
N GLY A 89 -3.35 12.38 -10.62
CA GLY A 89 -4.61 12.74 -9.95
C GLY A 89 -4.71 12.33 -8.48
N HIS A 90 -3.60 11.93 -7.85
CA HIS A 90 -3.55 11.52 -6.44
C HIS A 90 -3.27 12.70 -5.49
N THR A 91 -3.69 12.59 -4.23
CA THR A 91 -3.38 13.56 -3.19
C THR A 91 -1.89 13.55 -2.83
N THR A 92 -1.30 14.72 -2.60
CA THR A 92 0.11 14.85 -2.22
C THR A 92 0.34 14.42 -0.78
N VAL A 93 1.47 13.76 -0.54
CA VAL A 93 1.86 13.28 0.79
C VAL A 93 2.66 14.39 1.49
N LYS A 94 2.35 14.66 2.77
CA LYS A 94 3.12 15.63 3.58
C LYS A 94 4.59 15.20 3.67
N ASP A 95 5.52 16.14 3.72
CA ASP A 95 6.98 15.90 3.61
C ASP A 95 7.58 14.96 4.68
N GLU A 96 6.82 14.62 5.72
CA GLU A 96 7.19 13.71 6.82
C GLU A 96 6.63 12.28 6.66
N TYR A 97 5.86 12.00 5.60
CA TYR A 97 5.20 10.71 5.41
C TYR A 97 5.87 9.88 4.31
N TYR A 98 6.09 8.59 4.59
CA TYR A 98 6.39 7.58 3.58
C TYR A 98 5.14 7.32 2.71
N PRO A 99 5.13 7.72 1.43
CA PRO A 99 3.95 7.57 0.57
C PRO A 99 3.46 6.13 0.48
N SER A 100 4.37 5.16 0.33
CA SER A 100 4.00 3.74 0.30
C SER A 100 3.49 3.23 1.64
N ALA A 101 4.09 3.63 2.77
CA ALA A 101 3.58 3.23 4.09
C ALA A 101 2.17 3.77 4.36
N PHE A 102 1.89 5.01 3.94
CA PHE A 102 0.55 5.57 3.98
C PHE A 102 -0.42 4.75 3.12
N ALA A 103 -0.03 4.45 1.88
CA ALA A 103 -0.85 3.63 0.98
C ALA A 103 -1.11 2.23 1.54
N PHE A 104 -0.10 1.53 2.06
CA PHE A 104 -0.26 0.22 2.70
C PHE A 104 -1.22 0.28 3.89
N GLN A 105 -1.10 1.31 4.73
CA GLN A 105 -2.05 1.54 5.81
C GLN A 105 -3.48 1.67 5.29
N LYS A 106 -3.70 2.46 4.23
CA LYS A 106 -5.04 2.64 3.66
C LYS A 106 -5.59 1.36 3.06
N ILE A 107 -4.76 0.53 2.44
CA ILE A 107 -5.20 -0.78 1.94
C ILE A 107 -5.61 -1.71 3.09
N ALA A 108 -4.83 -1.76 4.18
CA ALA A 108 -5.17 -2.56 5.37
C ALA A 108 -6.49 -2.07 6.02
N GLU A 109 -6.70 -0.75 6.11
CA GLU A 109 -7.94 -0.15 6.60
C GLU A 109 -9.14 -0.53 5.70
N THR A 110 -8.97 -0.44 4.36
CA THR A 110 -10.02 -0.83 3.40
C THR A 110 -10.35 -2.32 3.50
N LEU A 111 -9.34 -3.19 3.60
CA LEU A 111 -9.54 -4.64 3.78
C LEU A 111 -10.21 -4.97 5.12
N THR A 112 -9.88 -4.25 6.19
CA THR A 112 -10.53 -4.40 7.50
C THR A 112 -12.01 -4.01 7.40
N LYS A 113 -12.32 -2.88 6.76
CA LYS A 113 -13.71 -2.46 6.53
C LYS A 113 -14.47 -3.46 5.65
N MET A 114 -13.81 -4.02 4.64
CA MET A 114 -14.37 -5.06 3.79
C MET A 114 -14.68 -6.33 4.60
N LYS A 115 -13.74 -6.78 5.44
CA LYS A 115 -13.90 -7.90 6.38
C LYS A 115 -15.08 -7.69 7.33
N ASP A 116 -15.18 -6.51 7.95
CA ASP A 116 -16.25 -6.19 8.90
C ASP A 116 -17.63 -6.13 8.21
N THR A 117 -17.66 -5.63 6.97
CA THR A 117 -18.87 -5.62 6.14
C THR A 117 -19.31 -7.05 5.81
N ASP A 118 -18.38 -7.89 5.35
CA ASP A 118 -18.62 -9.30 5.05
C ASP A 118 -19.13 -10.06 6.29
N ARG A 119 -18.44 -9.90 7.42
CA ARG A 119 -18.79 -10.54 8.70
C ARG A 119 -20.17 -10.15 9.19
N SER A 120 -20.61 -8.92 8.94
CA SER A 120 -21.87 -8.41 9.48
C SER A 120 -23.07 -8.71 8.60
N LYS A 121 -22.91 -8.72 7.27
CA LYS A 121 -24.04 -8.83 6.33
C LYS A 121 -23.68 -9.39 4.95
N GLY A 122 -22.49 -9.93 4.78
CA GLY A 122 -21.92 -10.23 3.45
C GLY A 122 -21.60 -8.95 2.67
N ILE A 123 -21.26 -9.10 1.39
CA ILE A 123 -20.92 -7.98 0.51
C ILE A 123 -21.71 -8.11 -0.79
N LYS A 124 -22.36 -7.02 -1.21
CA LYS A 124 -23.03 -6.94 -2.51
C LYS A 124 -22.03 -6.62 -3.62
N PRO A 125 -22.25 -7.06 -4.88
CA PRO A 125 -21.32 -6.83 -6.00
C PRO A 125 -20.81 -5.39 -6.12
N PHE A 126 -21.71 -4.41 -6.06
CA PHE A 126 -21.34 -2.99 -6.15
C PHE A 126 -20.42 -2.53 -5.01
N ALA A 127 -20.61 -3.05 -3.80
CA ALA A 127 -19.73 -2.75 -2.68
C ALA A 127 -18.34 -3.39 -2.85
N VAL A 128 -18.26 -4.58 -3.48
CA VAL A 128 -16.97 -5.21 -3.83
C VAL A 128 -16.20 -4.32 -4.81
N GLU A 129 -16.85 -3.82 -5.87
CA GLU A 129 -16.21 -2.90 -6.82
C GLU A 129 -15.77 -1.58 -6.17
N ALA A 130 -16.55 -1.05 -5.21
CA ALA A 130 -16.13 0.13 -4.46
C ALA A 130 -14.88 -0.13 -3.60
N PHE A 131 -14.79 -1.27 -2.92
CA PHE A 131 -13.59 -1.67 -2.18
C PHE A 131 -12.40 -1.89 -3.10
N LYS A 132 -12.61 -2.56 -4.23
CA LYS A 132 -11.61 -2.78 -5.27
C LYS A 132 -11.01 -1.46 -5.75
N GLY A 133 -11.85 -0.50 -6.12
CA GLY A 133 -11.38 0.81 -6.58
C GLY A 133 -10.52 1.53 -5.55
N GLN A 134 -10.89 1.49 -4.27
CA GLN A 134 -10.04 2.05 -3.20
C GLN A 134 -8.70 1.33 -3.08
N ILE A 135 -8.70 -0.01 -3.12
CA ILE A 135 -7.47 -0.81 -3.06
C ILE A 135 -6.56 -0.48 -4.25
N GLU A 136 -7.10 -0.41 -5.46
CA GLU A 136 -6.34 -0.12 -6.69
C GLU A 136 -5.69 1.27 -6.65
N ILE A 137 -6.40 2.29 -6.16
CA ILE A 137 -5.87 3.65 -5.98
C ILE A 137 -4.61 3.63 -5.10
N PHE A 138 -4.70 3.00 -3.92
CA PHE A 138 -3.57 2.97 -3.00
C PHE A 138 -2.46 2.03 -3.46
N LEU A 139 -2.78 0.94 -4.15
CA LEU A 139 -1.78 0.08 -4.78
C LEU A 139 -0.98 0.83 -5.86
N ASP A 140 -1.63 1.60 -6.73
CA ASP A 140 -0.93 2.42 -7.73
C ASP A 140 0.01 3.43 -7.06
N GLN A 141 -0.44 4.08 -5.98
CA GLN A 141 0.40 5.00 -5.21
C GLN A 141 1.64 4.30 -4.62
N ALA A 142 1.45 3.15 -3.97
CA ALA A 142 2.55 2.39 -3.37
C ALA A 142 3.54 1.88 -4.43
N ILE A 143 3.05 1.22 -5.48
CA ILE A 143 3.88 0.65 -6.55
C ILE A 143 4.64 1.75 -7.28
N THR A 144 4.00 2.89 -7.57
CA THR A 144 4.66 4.04 -8.21
C THR A 144 5.82 4.55 -7.35
N TYR A 145 5.60 4.68 -6.04
CA TYR A 145 6.65 5.12 -5.12
C TYR A 145 7.80 4.12 -5.02
N GLU A 146 7.49 2.84 -4.78
CA GLU A 146 8.52 1.80 -4.65
C GLU A 146 9.32 1.60 -5.94
N SER A 147 8.66 1.68 -7.11
CA SER A 147 9.32 1.61 -8.41
C SER A 147 10.22 2.82 -8.65
N PHE A 148 9.86 4.00 -8.15
CA PHE A 148 10.71 5.19 -8.22
C PHE A 148 11.98 5.04 -7.37
N LEU A 149 11.90 4.36 -6.22
CA LEU A 149 13.06 4.10 -5.36
C LEU A 149 14.05 3.10 -5.98
N LYS A 150 13.56 2.19 -6.83
CA LYS A 150 14.37 1.14 -7.49
C LYS A 150 15.51 1.63 -8.40
N ARG A 151 15.53 2.92 -8.78
CA ARG A 151 16.45 3.49 -9.78
C ARG A 151 17.81 2.82 -9.84
#